data_AF-A0A7Y5CNJ8-F1
#
_entry.id   AF-A0A7Y5CNJ8-F1
#
_cell.length_a   1.000
_cell.length_b   1.000
_cell.length_c   1.000
_cell.angle_alpha   90.00
_cell.angle_beta   90.00
_cell.angle_gamma   90.00
#
_symmetry.space_group_name_H-M   'P 1'
#
loop_
_entity.id
_entity.type
_entity.pdbx_description
1 polymer ?
#
loop_
_entity_poly.entity_id
_entity_poly.type
_entity_poly.pdbx_seq_one_letter_code
_entity_poly.pdbx_strand_id
1 'polypeptide(L)'
;MQLLSLMISGAVAGLAGVIELAGVTYRVYDNFSPGYGYTAIAVALMARLNPLAVIFSALLFGALENGAAAMQRQANVSAVISYVIQGLVVLTMAVAGGVSLKGNAAKT
;
A
#
# COMPACT_ATOMS: atom_id res chain seq x y z
N MET A 1 -9.39 -18.29 -18.53
CA MET A 1 -9.77 -17.10 -17.72
C MET A 1 -8.59 -16.44 -17.00
N GLN A 2 -7.60 -17.19 -16.50
CA GLN A 2 -6.42 -16.62 -15.81
C GLN A 2 -5.56 -15.69 -16.68
N LEU A 3 -5.39 -16.00 -17.97
CA LEU A 3 -4.63 -15.14 -18.89
C LEU A 3 -5.28 -13.75 -19.04
N LEU A 4 -6.61 -13.70 -19.17
CA LEU A 4 -7.35 -12.45 -19.32
C LEU A 4 -7.27 -11.61 -18.04
N SER A 5 -7.32 -12.23 -16.85
CA SER A 5 -7.10 -11.50 -15.60
C SER A 5 -5.68 -10.93 -15.49
N LEU A 6 -4.65 -11.68 -15.92
CA LEU A 6 -3.26 -11.20 -15.92
C LEU A 6 -3.07 -10.02 -16.89
N MET A 7 -3.69 -10.09 -18.07
CA MET A 7 -3.66 -9.00 -19.04
C MET A 7 -4.35 -7.74 -18.50
N ILE A 8 -5.52 -7.88 -17.87
CA ILE A 8 -6.25 -6.76 -17.29
C ILE A 8 -5.47 -6.15 -16.12
N SER A 9 -4.95 -6.95 -15.18
CA SER A 9 -4.19 -6.42 -14.05
C SER A 9 -2.89 -5.74 -14.50
N GLY A 10 -2.22 -6.28 -15.52
CA GLY A 10 -1.03 -5.66 -16.11
C GLY A 10 -1.36 -4.32 -16.78
N ALA A 11 -2.47 -4.23 -17.51
CA ALA A 11 -2.91 -2.98 -18.11
C ALA A 11 -3.24 -1.91 -17.05
N VAL A 12 -3.94 -2.28 -15.98
CA VAL A 12 -4.27 -1.35 -14.87
C VAL A 12 -3.02 -0.87 -14.14
N ALA A 13 -2.08 -1.78 -13.84
CA ALA A 13 -0.82 -1.42 -13.18
C ALA A 13 0.04 -0.51 -14.08
N GLY A 14 0.10 -0.78 -15.38
CA GLY A 14 0.79 0.06 -16.35
C GLY A 14 0.17 1.46 -16.45
N LEU A 15 -1.16 1.56 -16.51
CA LEU A 15 -1.87 2.84 -16.54
C LEU A 15 -1.59 3.67 -15.28
N ALA A 16 -1.57 3.05 -14.10
CA ALA A 16 -1.22 3.74 -12.86
C ALA A 16 0.18 4.37 -12.92
N GLY A 17 1.18 3.65 -13.42
CA GLY A 17 2.54 4.18 -13.59
C GLY A 17 2.63 5.32 -14.61
N VAL A 18 1.90 5.21 -15.73
CA VAL A 18 1.83 6.29 -16.74
C VAL A 18 1.17 7.54 -16.16
N ILE A 19 0.09 7.39 -15.38
CA ILE A 19 -0.60 8.52 -14.74
C ILE A 19 0.35 9.26 -13.78
N GLU A 20 1.15 8.52 -12.99
CA GLU A 20 2.12 9.12 -12.07
C GLU A 20 3.19 9.92 -12.83
N LEU A 21 3.79 9.32 -13.86
CA LEU A 21 4.88 9.93 -14.62
C LEU A 21 4.41 11.11 -15.50
N ALA A 22 3.30 10.93 -16.24
CA ALA A 22 2.79 11.93 -17.16
C ALA A 22 1.96 13.02 -16.47
N GLY A 23 1.37 12.73 -15.32
CA GLY A 23 0.50 13.65 -14.60
C GLY A 23 1.21 14.50 -13.55
N VAL A 24 2.16 13.92 -12.80
CA VAL A 24 2.78 14.61 -11.65
C VAL A 24 4.17 15.11 -12.01
N THR A 25 5.05 14.22 -12.48
CA THR A 25 6.48 14.55 -12.59
C THR A 25 6.87 15.10 -13.97
N TYR A 26 6.10 14.80 -15.03
CA TYR A 26 6.33 15.21 -16.42
C TYR A 26 7.71 14.82 -17.01
N ARG A 27 8.47 13.98 -16.31
CA ARG A 27 9.77 13.44 -16.72
C ARG A 27 10.00 12.09 -16.05
N VAL A 28 10.72 11.22 -16.73
CA VAL A 28 11.24 10.00 -16.10
C VAL A 28 12.43 10.39 -15.24
N TYR A 29 12.41 9.99 -13.98
CA TYR A 29 13.47 10.29 -13.00
C TYR A 29 13.82 9.04 -12.21
N ASP A 30 15.05 9.01 -11.69
CA ASP A 30 15.50 7.93 -10.83
C ASP A 30 14.65 7.90 -9.56
N ASN A 31 14.10 6.73 -9.24
CA ASN A 31 13.16 6.50 -8.13
C ASN A 31 11.73 7.04 -8.33
N PHE A 32 11.18 6.96 -9.56
CA PHE A 32 9.74 7.25 -9.76
C PHE A 32 8.79 6.31 -9.00
N SER A 33 9.28 5.12 -8.63
CA SER A 33 8.60 4.21 -7.72
C SER A 33 9.55 3.85 -6.58
N PRO A 34 9.61 4.65 -5.51
CA PRO A 34 10.50 4.43 -4.37
C PRO A 34 10.10 3.22 -3.51
N GLY A 35 9.22 2.34 -4.00
CA GLY A 35 8.74 1.16 -3.27
C GLY A 35 7.21 0.98 -3.27
N TYR A 36 6.45 1.70 -4.09
CA TYR A 36 4.97 1.61 -4.13
C TYR A 36 4.45 0.17 -4.31
N GLY A 37 5.18 -0.68 -5.05
CA GLY A 37 4.81 -2.09 -5.20
C GLY A 37 4.97 -2.89 -3.90
N TYR A 38 6.03 -2.62 -3.12
CA TYR A 38 6.28 -3.31 -1.86
C TYR A 38 5.26 -2.91 -0.79
N THR A 39 4.94 -1.61 -0.69
CA THR A 39 3.89 -1.13 0.20
C THR A 39 2.51 -1.65 -0.21
N ALA A 40 2.24 -1.81 -1.52
CA ALA A 40 1.00 -2.39 -2.02
C ALA A 40 0.78 -3.85 -1.59
N ILE A 41 1.85 -4.64 -1.41
CA ILE A 41 1.73 -6.02 -0.87
C ILE A 41 1.14 -5.98 0.54
N ALA A 42 1.68 -5.11 1.40
CA ALA A 42 1.22 -4.97 2.77
C ALA A 42 -0.24 -4.49 2.84
N VAL A 43 -0.61 -3.54 1.98
CA VAL A 43 -1.99 -3.04 1.85
C VAL A 43 -2.95 -4.15 1.40
N ALA A 44 -2.56 -4.97 0.42
CA ALA A 44 -3.38 -6.08 -0.06
C ALA A 44 -3.61 -7.15 1.02
N LEU A 45 -2.59 -7.42 1.83
CA LEU A 45 -2.68 -8.33 2.97
C LEU A 45 -3.57 -7.76 4.07
N MET A 46 -3.43 -6.47 4.40
CA MET A 46 -4.29 -5.79 5.37
C MET A 46 -5.77 -5.88 4.98
N ALA A 47 -6.05 -5.73 3.68
CA ALA A 47 -7.40 -5.81 3.12
C ALA A 47 -7.93 -7.26 2.96
N ARG A 48 -7.16 -8.28 3.40
CA ARG A 48 -7.52 -9.71 3.26
C ARG A 48 -7.89 -10.10 1.82
N LEU A 49 -7.21 -9.53 0.82
CA LEU A 49 -7.49 -9.74 -0.61
C LEU A 49 -8.92 -9.39 -1.06
N ASN A 50 -9.66 -8.59 -0.27
CA ASN A 50 -10.99 -8.12 -0.65
C ASN A 50 -10.88 -6.82 -1.48
N PRO A 51 -11.38 -6.78 -2.73
CA PRO A 51 -11.19 -5.63 -3.63
C PRO A 51 -11.78 -4.32 -3.11
N LEU A 52 -12.87 -4.37 -2.34
CA LEU A 52 -13.48 -3.16 -1.76
C LEU A 52 -12.66 -2.63 -0.58
N ALA A 53 -12.13 -3.51 0.25
CA ALA A 53 -11.32 -3.13 1.40
C ALA A 53 -9.95 -2.58 0.98
N VAL A 54 -9.37 -3.07 -0.13
CA VAL A 54 -8.09 -2.59 -0.67
C VAL A 54 -8.14 -1.09 -0.96
N ILE A 55 -9.25 -0.57 -1.46
CA ILE A 55 -9.40 0.86 -1.79
C ILE A 55 -9.23 1.72 -0.54
N PHE A 56 -9.90 1.37 0.57
CA PHE A 56 -9.80 2.11 1.83
C PHE A 56 -8.40 1.99 2.45
N SER A 57 -7.81 0.80 2.44
CA SER A 57 -6.46 0.59 2.96
C SER A 57 -5.41 1.34 2.14
N ALA A 58 -5.51 1.34 0.81
CA ALA A 58 -4.60 2.07 -0.07
C ALA A 58 -4.71 3.58 0.14
N LEU A 59 -5.93 4.10 0.33
CA LEU A 59 -6.17 5.52 0.60
C LEU A 59 -5.54 5.94 1.93
N LEU A 60 -5.66 5.12 2.99
CA LEU A 60 -5.01 5.38 4.27
C LEU A 60 -3.48 5.45 4.12
N PHE A 61 -2.88 4.45 3.46
CA PHE A 61 -1.43 4.38 3.29
C PHE A 61 -0.90 5.52 2.42
N GLY A 62 -1.61 5.86 1.34
CA GLY A 62 -1.30 7.00 0.50
C GLY A 62 -1.42 8.34 1.25
N ALA A 63 -2.44 8.50 2.11
CA ALA A 63 -2.58 9.69 2.94
C ALA A 63 -1.45 9.82 3.97
N LEU A 64 -1.02 8.71 4.58
CA LEU A 64 0.12 8.70 5.52
C LEU A 64 1.43 9.11 4.83
N GLU A 65 1.68 8.60 3.62
CA GLU A 65 2.89 8.92 2.87
C GLU A 65 2.92 10.38 2.41
N ASN A 66 1.81 10.86 1.84
CA ASN A 66 1.66 12.27 1.45
C ASN A 66 1.72 13.21 2.66
N GLY A 67 1.10 12.83 3.78
CA GLY A 67 1.15 13.56 5.04
C GLY A 67 2.56 13.65 5.62
N ALA A 68 3.31 12.55 5.60
CA ALA A 68 4.70 12.54 6.02
C ALA A 68 5.59 13.40 5.10
N ALA A 69 5.38 13.35 3.79
CA ALA A 69 6.08 14.23 2.84
C ALA A 69 5.74 15.72 3.06
N ALA A 70 4.50 16.05 3.43
CA ALA A 70 4.10 17.41 3.80
C ALA A 70 4.78 17.86 5.11
N MET A 71 4.80 17.00 6.12
CA MET A 71 5.48 17.26 7.40
C MET A 71 7.01 17.38 7.23
N GLN A 72 7.61 16.63 6.32
CA GLN A 72 9.03 16.78 6.00
C GLN A 72 9.35 18.17 5.43
N ARG A 73 8.47 18.70 4.58
CA ARG A 73 8.64 20.04 4.00
C ARG A 73 8.41 21.18 5.01
N GLN A 74 7.51 21.00 5.98
CA GLN A 74 7.11 22.08 6.90
C GLN A 74 7.79 22.02 8.27
N ALA A 75 7.97 20.82 8.83
CA ALA A 75 8.42 20.60 10.20
C ALA A 75 9.84 20.00 10.29
N ASN A 76 10.55 19.84 9.17
CA ASN A 76 11.87 19.17 9.10
C ASN A 76 11.88 17.73 9.66
N VAL A 77 10.71 17.08 9.75
CA VAL A 77 10.58 15.71 10.25
C VAL A 77 10.87 14.73 9.11
N SER A 78 11.75 13.76 9.33
CA SER A 78 12.07 12.75 8.31
C SER A 78 10.84 11.91 7.93
N ALA A 79 10.62 11.69 6.63
CA ALA A 79 9.54 10.84 6.11
C ALA A 79 9.66 9.36 6.54
N VAL A 80 10.77 8.97 7.18
CA VAL A 80 10.95 7.67 7.84
C VAL A 80 9.81 7.35 8.81
N ILE A 81 9.17 8.36 9.41
CA ILE A 81 8.05 8.15 10.33
C ILE A 81 6.85 7.46 9.67
N SER A 82 6.61 7.68 8.37
CA SER A 82 5.55 6.98 7.63
C SER A 82 5.82 5.48 7.59
N TYR A 83 7.05 5.07 7.26
CA TYR A 83 7.42 3.66 7.20
C TYR A 83 7.30 2.96 8.56
N VAL A 84 7.64 3.65 9.65
CA VAL A 84 7.48 3.10 11.01
C VAL A 84 6.00 2.87 11.33
N ILE A 85 5.14 3.85 11.03
CA ILE A 85 3.69 3.74 11.27
C ILE A 85 3.10 2.62 10.40
N GLN A 86 3.43 2.58 9.11
CA GLN A 86 2.98 1.52 8.20
C GLN A 86 3.42 0.13 8.70
N GLY A 87 4.66 0.00 9.16
CA GLY A 87 5.17 -1.24 9.75
C GLY A 87 4.41 -1.67 11.01
N LEU A 88 4.11 -0.72 11.90
CA LEU A 88 3.29 -0.98 13.10
C LEU A 88 1.87 -1.42 12.76
N VAL A 89 1.25 -0.82 11.74
CA VAL A 89 -0.09 -1.21 11.27
C VAL A 89 -0.07 -2.65 10.74
N VAL A 90 0.92 -2.97 9.91
CA VAL A 90 1.08 -4.32 9.34
C VAL A 90 1.37 -5.35 10.44
N LEU A 91 2.24 -5.02 11.40
CA LEU A 91 2.54 -5.87 12.55
C LEU A 91 1.28 -6.13 13.40
N THR A 92 0.51 -5.08 13.68
CA THR A 92 -0.74 -5.20 14.44
C THR A 92 -1.74 -6.09 13.70
N MET A 93 -1.86 -5.93 12.38
CA MET A 93 -2.72 -6.77 11.54
C MET A 93 -2.25 -8.24 11.54
N ALA A 94 -0.95 -8.49 11.44
CA ALA A 94 -0.39 -9.84 11.49
C ALA A 94 -0.69 -10.53 12.82
N VAL A 95 -0.52 -9.83 13.95
CA VAL A 95 -0.85 -10.35 15.28
C VAL A 95 -2.35 -10.58 15.42
N ALA A 96 -3.19 -9.64 15.00
CA ALA A 96 -4.65 -9.78 15.05
C ALA A 96 -5.14 -10.95 14.18
N GLY A 97 -4.55 -11.15 12.99
CA GLY A 97 -4.80 -12.30 12.13
C GLY A 97 -4.40 -13.62 12.78
N GLY A 98 -3.22 -13.67 13.43
CA GLY A 98 -2.76 -14.83 14.18
C GLY A 98 -3.62 -15.15 15.40
N VAL A 99 -4.11 -14.13 16.12
CA VAL A 99 -5.05 -14.29 17.25
C VAL A 99 -6.40 -14.82 16.77
N SER A 100 -6.85 -14.43 15.57
CA SER A 100 -8.09 -14.95 14.96
C SER A 100 -8.02 -16.44 14.65
N LEU A 101 -6.84 -17.01 14.40
CA LEU A 101 -6.67 -18.45 14.18
C LEU A 101 -6.83 -19.25 15.49
N LYS A 102 -6.43 -18.68 16.63
CA LYS A 102 -6.56 -19.33 17.94
C LYS A 102 -8.00 -19.36 18.45
N GLY A 103 -8.82 -18.35 18.12
CA GLY A 103 -10.25 -18.33 18.44
C GLY A 103 -11.10 -19.35 17.68
N ASN A 104 -10.66 -19.77 16.48
CA ASN A 104 -11.40 -20.75 15.67
C ASN A 104 -11.02 -22.20 15.98
N ALA A 105 -9.86 -22.43 16.63
CA ALA A 105 -9.42 -23.75 17.08
C ALA A 105 -10.06 -24.20 18.42
N ALA A 106 -10.74 -23.30 19.13
CA ALA A 106 -11.41 -23.61 20.41
C ALA A 106 -12.91 -23.92 20.25
N LYS A 107 -13.43 -23.95 19.01
CA LYS A 107 -14.87 -24.09 18.72
C LYS A 107 -15.22 -25.41 17.99
N THR A 108 -14.42 -26.45 18.17
CA THR A 108 -14.68 -27.83 17.72
C THR A 108 -14.57 -28.80 18.88
#